data_AF-A0A961RHR3-F1
#
_entry.id   AF-A0A961RHR3-F1
#
_cell.length_a   1.000
_cell.length_b   1.000
_cell.length_c   1.000
_cell.angle_alpha   90.00
_cell.angle_beta   90.00
_cell.angle_gamma   90.00
#
_symmetry.space_group_name_H-M   'P 1'
#
loop_
_entity.id
_entity.type
_entity.pdbx_description
1 polymer ?
#
loop_
_entity_poly.entity_id
_entity_poly.type
_entity_poly.pdbx_seq_one_letter_code
_entity_poly.pdbx_strand_id
1 'polypeptide(L)'
;ISGETIDYGPCAFMDHYEHYKVYSSIDQQGRYAYGAQPMIAKWNLTRLAEALLQLMEGDEKDVVEDATRVLDGFDTAFAGYWLAAMGNKLGLASPTEADRPLILDFLTVLHKGSIDFTSGFAALETLAGGDSVSGSGAPLAGAEDFEPWLEKWRARLEAEDSIEVVRERLRLTNPVYIPRNHLVEEAIREA
;
A
#
# COMPACT_ATOMS: atom_id res chain seq x y z
N ILE A 1 -12.37 6.46 19.96
CA ILE A 1 -11.45 6.65 18.80
C ILE A 1 -11.75 5.51 17.83
N SER A 2 -12.18 5.80 16.59
CA SER A 2 -12.70 4.78 15.64
C SER A 2 -11.64 4.12 14.76
N GLY A 3 -10.49 4.76 14.56
CA GLY A 3 -9.45 4.28 13.62
C GLY A 3 -9.71 4.65 12.15
N GLU A 4 -10.68 5.52 11.90
CA GLU A 4 -11.00 6.02 10.55
C GLU A 4 -10.02 7.13 10.11
N THR A 5 -9.85 7.29 8.79
CA THR A 5 -9.13 8.43 8.21
C THR A 5 -9.90 9.72 8.51
N ILE A 6 -9.19 10.74 8.98
CA ILE A 6 -9.77 12.04 9.37
C ILE A 6 -8.91 13.20 8.88
N ASP A 7 -9.48 14.40 8.90
CA ASP A 7 -8.79 15.69 8.65
C ASP A 7 -8.09 15.75 7.27
N TYR A 8 -8.89 15.73 6.21
CA TYR A 8 -8.43 15.83 4.83
C TYR A 8 -7.94 17.26 4.52
N GLY A 9 -6.65 17.51 4.78
CA GLY A 9 -5.93 18.74 4.43
C GLY A 9 -5.03 18.56 3.20
N PRO A 10 -3.69 18.61 3.32
CA PRO A 10 -2.77 18.39 2.20
C PRO A 10 -2.58 16.89 1.89
N CYS A 11 -3.69 16.15 1.76
CA CYS A 11 -3.70 14.75 1.37
C CYS A 11 -3.65 14.62 -0.16
N ALA A 12 -3.17 13.48 -0.65
CA ALA A 12 -3.14 13.18 -2.06
C ALA A 12 -3.13 11.67 -2.28
N PHE A 13 -3.66 11.24 -3.42
CA PHE A 13 -3.42 9.92 -3.95
C PHE A 13 -2.16 9.93 -4.83
N MET A 14 -1.43 8.82 -4.83
CA MET A 14 -0.19 8.70 -5.57
C MET A 14 -0.43 8.51 -7.05
N ASP A 15 0.20 9.39 -7.85
CA ASP A 15 0.38 9.20 -9.28
C ASP A 15 1.54 8.19 -9.49
N HIS A 16 2.74 8.63 -9.89
CA HIS A 16 3.90 7.74 -9.95
C HIS A 16 4.29 7.18 -8.58
N TYR A 17 4.65 5.90 -8.54
CA TYR A 17 5.07 5.28 -7.29
C TYR A 17 6.40 5.86 -6.79
N GLU A 18 6.35 6.45 -5.60
CA GLU A 18 7.52 6.96 -4.89
C GLU A 18 7.34 6.65 -3.40
N HIS A 19 8.20 5.78 -2.87
CA HIS A 19 8.05 5.27 -1.51
C HIS A 19 8.16 6.39 -0.47
N TYR A 20 9.01 7.39 -0.73
CA TYR A 20 9.22 8.51 0.18
C TYR A 20 8.48 9.78 -0.24
N LYS A 21 7.37 9.64 -0.98
CA LYS A 21 6.58 10.78 -1.46
C LYS A 21 6.01 11.58 -0.31
N VAL A 22 6.17 12.91 -0.39
CA VAL A 22 5.60 13.90 0.53
C VAL A 22 4.61 14.78 -0.24
N TYR A 23 3.47 15.07 0.36
CA TYR A 23 2.43 15.93 -0.22
C TYR A 23 2.22 17.25 0.51
N SER A 24 2.54 17.29 1.80
CA SER A 24 2.48 18.52 2.57
C SER A 24 3.68 19.40 2.23
N SER A 25 3.43 20.63 1.78
CA SER A 25 4.48 21.61 1.44
C SER A 25 5.34 22.01 2.65
N ILE A 26 4.82 21.83 3.87
CA ILE A 26 5.52 22.12 5.12
C ILE A 26 6.30 20.91 5.67
N ASP A 27 6.10 19.71 5.13
CA ASP A 27 6.81 18.50 5.57
C ASP A 27 8.17 18.35 4.88
N GLN A 28 9.05 19.33 5.11
CA GLN A 28 10.38 19.38 4.48
C GLN A 28 11.31 18.21 4.88
N GLN A 29 11.02 17.55 6.00
CA GLN A 29 11.83 16.45 6.54
C GLN A 29 11.24 15.07 6.22
N GLY A 30 10.10 15.00 5.52
CA GLY A 30 9.44 13.75 5.17
C GLY A 30 8.92 12.97 6.37
N ARG A 31 8.55 13.66 7.46
CA ARG A 31 7.98 13.04 8.65
C ARG A 31 6.73 12.23 8.30
N TYR A 32 5.91 12.72 7.39
CA TYR A 32 4.66 12.10 6.95
C TYR A 32 4.73 11.58 5.51
N ALA A 33 5.94 11.32 5.00
CA ALA A 33 6.14 10.64 3.73
C ALA A 33 5.40 9.29 3.71
N TYR A 34 4.96 8.84 2.54
CA TYR A 34 4.17 7.61 2.38
C TYR A 34 4.76 6.40 3.15
N GLY A 35 6.03 6.08 2.95
CA GLY A 35 6.73 4.99 3.63
C GLY A 35 6.95 5.20 5.14
N ALA A 36 6.88 6.44 5.64
CA ALA A 36 7.05 6.76 7.05
C ALA A 36 5.75 6.64 7.87
N GLN A 37 4.59 6.61 7.20
CA GLN A 37 3.27 6.61 7.86
C GLN A 37 3.09 5.49 8.91
N PRO A 38 3.54 4.24 8.69
CA PRO A 38 3.38 3.18 9.70
C PRO A 38 4.13 3.49 10.99
N MET A 39 5.36 4.01 10.88
CA MET A 39 6.15 4.40 12.05
C MET A 39 5.50 5.58 12.81
N ILE A 40 4.97 6.56 12.07
CA ILE A 40 4.25 7.68 12.68
C ILE A 40 2.97 7.20 13.38
N ALA A 41 2.24 6.25 12.79
CA ALA A 41 1.06 5.67 13.41
C ALA A 41 1.41 4.99 14.75
N LYS A 42 2.48 4.18 14.79
CA LYS A 42 2.98 3.59 16.04
C LYS A 42 3.35 4.66 17.07
N TRP A 43 4.08 5.70 16.64
CA TRP A 43 4.47 6.81 17.52
C TRP A 43 3.27 7.55 18.13
N ASN A 44 2.23 7.82 17.33
CA ASN A 44 0.99 8.43 17.79
C ASN A 44 0.24 7.53 18.77
N LEU A 45 0.21 6.21 18.54
CA LEU A 45 -0.37 5.25 19.47
C LEU A 45 0.39 5.21 20.79
N THR A 46 1.72 5.34 20.77
CA THR A 46 2.52 5.47 22.00
C THR A 46 2.14 6.73 22.78
N ARG A 47 1.96 7.87 22.11
CA ARG A 47 1.49 9.11 22.78
C ARG A 47 0.09 8.95 23.40
N LEU A 48 -0.80 8.24 22.69
CA LEU A 48 -2.13 7.93 23.22
C LEU A 48 -2.05 7.04 24.45
N ALA A 49 -1.22 5.98 24.41
CA ALA A 49 -1.02 5.08 25.53
C ALA A 49 -0.51 5.84 26.77
N GLU A 50 0.50 6.70 26.61
CA GLU A 50 1.04 7.55 27.68
C GLU A 50 -0.03 8.42 28.35
N ALA A 51 -0.91 9.04 27.57
CA ALA A 51 -2.00 9.86 28.09
C ALA A 51 -3.03 9.03 28.90
N LEU A 52 -3.16 7.74 28.60
CA LEU A 52 -4.10 6.84 29.26
C LEU A 52 -3.52 6.17 30.50
N LEU A 53 -2.20 6.12 30.68
CA LEU A 53 -1.55 5.44 31.81
C LEU A 53 -2.09 5.89 33.18
N GLN A 54 -2.36 7.20 33.32
CA GLN A 54 -2.87 7.78 34.58
C GLN A 54 -4.30 7.34 34.94
N LEU A 55 -5.03 6.76 33.99
CA LEU A 55 -6.40 6.27 34.17
C LEU A 55 -6.46 4.77 34.41
N MET A 56 -5.33 4.06 34.29
CA MET A 56 -5.26 2.61 34.43
C MET A 56 -5.08 2.22 35.90
N GLU A 57 -5.75 1.15 36.31
CA GLU A 57 -5.62 0.59 37.66
C GLU A 57 -4.44 -0.40 37.69
N GLY A 58 -3.59 -0.30 38.71
CA GLY A 58 -2.46 -1.21 38.91
C GLY A 58 -1.21 -0.49 39.44
N ASP A 59 -0.14 -1.26 39.64
CA ASP A 59 1.18 -0.67 39.87
C ASP A 59 1.67 0.00 38.57
N GLU A 60 2.29 1.17 38.68
CA GLU A 60 2.77 1.94 37.54
C GLU A 60 3.64 1.09 36.59
N LYS A 61 4.49 0.23 37.16
CA LYS A 61 5.37 -0.63 36.38
C LYS A 61 4.58 -1.65 35.57
N ASP A 62 3.61 -2.32 36.19
CA ASP A 62 2.80 -3.36 35.55
C ASP A 62 1.95 -2.77 34.41
N VAL A 63 1.37 -1.60 34.65
CA VAL A 63 0.57 -0.86 33.66
C VAL A 63 1.43 -0.45 32.44
N VAL A 64 2.64 0.04 32.67
CA VAL A 64 3.57 0.42 31.61
C VAL A 64 4.02 -0.80 30.80
N GLU A 65 4.32 -1.92 31.46
CA GLU A 65 4.69 -3.18 30.79
C GLU A 65 3.55 -3.71 29.91
N ASP A 66 2.31 -3.66 30.38
CA ASP A 66 1.14 -4.09 29.61
C ASP A 66 0.88 -3.19 28.40
N ALA A 67 0.93 -1.86 28.57
CA ALA A 67 0.79 -0.92 27.47
C ALA A 67 1.88 -1.13 26.40
N THR A 68 3.12 -1.39 26.83
CA THR A 68 4.26 -1.65 25.94
C THR A 68 4.03 -2.93 25.14
N ARG A 69 3.57 -4.01 25.79
CA ARG A 69 3.28 -5.29 25.13
C ARG A 69 2.22 -5.16 24.02
N VAL A 70 1.20 -4.32 24.23
CA VAL A 70 0.19 -4.03 23.20
C VAL A 70 0.81 -3.27 22.03
N LEU A 71 1.64 -2.26 22.31
CA LEU A 71 2.31 -1.46 21.27
C LEU A 71 3.33 -2.27 20.46
N ASP A 72 4.01 -3.23 21.08
CA ASP A 72 4.95 -4.13 20.41
C ASP A 72 4.27 -5.03 19.38
N GLY A 73 2.97 -5.32 19.56
CA GLY A 73 2.16 -6.05 18.58
C GLY A 73 1.89 -5.27 17.28
N PHE A 74 2.08 -3.95 17.27
CA PHE A 74 1.74 -3.10 16.12
C PHE A 74 2.50 -3.49 14.85
N ASP A 75 3.82 -3.69 14.94
CA ASP A 75 4.65 -3.93 13.74
C ASP A 75 4.27 -5.24 13.05
N THR A 76 3.99 -6.28 13.85
CA THR A 76 3.53 -7.58 13.35
C THR A 76 2.15 -7.47 12.71
N ALA A 77 1.21 -6.77 13.36
CA ALA A 77 -0.12 -6.57 12.82
C ALA A 77 -0.08 -5.77 11.51
N PHE A 78 0.63 -4.65 11.49
CA PHE A 78 0.79 -3.81 10.29
C PHE A 78 1.43 -4.59 9.14
N ALA A 79 2.53 -5.33 9.40
CA ALA A 79 3.21 -6.11 8.39
C ALA A 79 2.30 -7.18 7.76
N GLY A 80 1.47 -7.84 8.59
CA GLY A 80 0.47 -8.80 8.13
C GLY A 80 -0.61 -8.17 7.25
N TYR A 81 -1.20 -7.05 7.69
CA TYR A 81 -2.20 -6.34 6.89
C TYR A 81 -1.62 -5.77 5.59
N TRP A 82 -0.40 -5.24 5.62
CA TRP A 82 0.28 -4.75 4.43
C TRP A 82 0.55 -5.87 3.43
N LEU A 83 1.03 -7.03 3.90
CA LEU A 83 1.28 -8.20 3.06
C LEU A 83 -0.02 -8.70 2.42
N ALA A 84 -1.09 -8.81 3.22
CA ALA A 84 -2.42 -9.19 2.73
C ALA A 84 -2.93 -8.21 1.67
N ALA A 85 -2.90 -6.90 1.97
CA ALA A 85 -3.37 -5.87 1.05
C ALA A 85 -2.58 -5.87 -0.26
N MET A 86 -1.25 -5.86 -0.20
CA MET A 86 -0.41 -5.82 -1.41
C MET A 86 -0.45 -7.13 -2.20
N GLY A 87 -0.49 -8.28 -1.52
CA GLY A 87 -0.65 -9.58 -2.17
C GLY A 87 -1.98 -9.71 -2.90
N ASN A 88 -3.08 -9.22 -2.30
CA ASN A 88 -4.39 -9.17 -2.95
C ASN A 88 -4.37 -8.29 -4.21
N LYS A 89 -3.62 -7.17 -4.19
CA LYS A 89 -3.41 -6.32 -5.37
C LYS A 89 -2.64 -7.03 -6.50
N LEU A 90 -1.88 -8.08 -6.18
CA LEU A 90 -1.25 -8.98 -7.16
C LEU A 90 -2.14 -10.17 -7.53
N GLY A 91 -3.37 -10.25 -7.03
CA GLY A 91 -4.30 -11.34 -7.35
C GLY A 91 -4.12 -12.60 -6.51
N LEU A 92 -3.37 -12.54 -5.40
CA LEU A 92 -3.23 -13.66 -4.46
C LEU A 92 -4.40 -13.67 -3.47
N ALA A 93 -5.01 -14.81 -3.19
CA ALA A 93 -6.11 -14.97 -2.22
C ALA A 93 -5.59 -15.07 -0.78
N SER A 94 -4.44 -15.72 -0.62
CA SER A 94 -3.83 -15.98 0.69
C SER A 94 -2.32 -15.77 0.63
N PRO A 95 -1.87 -14.50 0.48
CA PRO A 95 -0.45 -14.19 0.43
C PRO A 95 0.26 -14.55 1.74
N THR A 96 1.48 -15.05 1.62
CA THR A 96 2.34 -15.48 2.72
C THR A 96 3.64 -14.67 2.71
N GLU A 97 4.45 -14.79 3.76
CA GLU A 97 5.76 -14.11 3.81
C GLU A 97 6.69 -14.51 2.64
N ALA A 98 6.49 -15.67 2.03
CA ALA A 98 7.21 -16.09 0.83
C ALA A 98 6.86 -15.23 -0.40
N ASP A 99 5.71 -14.56 -0.42
CA ASP A 99 5.26 -13.68 -1.50
C ASP A 99 5.76 -12.24 -1.33
N ARG A 100 6.33 -11.88 -0.17
CA ARG A 100 6.85 -10.52 0.10
C ARG A 100 7.87 -10.06 -0.95
N PRO A 101 8.86 -10.88 -1.38
CA PRO A 101 9.80 -10.46 -2.42
C PRO A 101 9.10 -10.12 -3.74
N LEU A 102 8.07 -10.90 -4.14
CA LEU A 102 7.32 -10.64 -5.37
C LEU A 102 6.63 -9.27 -5.34
N ILE A 103 6.09 -8.89 -4.18
CA ILE A 103 5.48 -7.56 -3.97
C ILE A 103 6.53 -6.46 -4.05
N LEU A 104 7.66 -6.61 -3.35
CA LEU A 104 8.72 -5.60 -3.30
C LEU A 104 9.39 -5.42 -4.67
N ASP A 105 9.59 -6.50 -5.41
CA ASP A 105 10.12 -6.47 -6.78
C ASP A 105 9.17 -5.66 -7.68
N PHE A 106 7.85 -5.86 -7.58
CA PHE A 106 6.89 -5.08 -8.37
C PHE A 106 6.94 -3.58 -8.03
N LEU A 107 6.95 -3.24 -6.74
CA LEU A 107 7.07 -1.85 -6.29
C LEU A 107 8.39 -1.22 -6.78
N THR A 108 9.46 -2.02 -6.88
CA THR A 108 10.75 -1.58 -7.44
C THR A 108 10.63 -1.29 -8.94
N VAL A 109 9.95 -2.14 -9.71
CA VAL A 109 9.65 -1.87 -11.12
C VAL A 109 8.90 -0.54 -11.28
N LEU A 110 7.84 -0.33 -10.47
CA LEU A 110 7.06 0.91 -10.52
C LEU A 110 7.92 2.14 -10.20
N HIS A 111 8.77 2.04 -9.17
CA HIS A 111 9.65 3.13 -8.76
C HIS A 111 10.69 3.47 -9.84
N LYS A 112 11.44 2.47 -10.34
CA LYS A 112 12.47 2.67 -11.37
C LYS A 112 11.88 3.25 -12.66
N GLY A 113 10.71 2.77 -13.06
CA GLY A 113 10.03 3.23 -14.27
C GLY A 113 9.22 4.52 -14.10
N SER A 114 9.18 5.12 -12.89
CA SER A 114 8.27 6.25 -12.57
C SER A 114 6.82 5.98 -12.99
N ILE A 115 6.37 4.73 -12.80
CA ILE A 115 5.09 4.22 -13.28
C ILE A 115 4.00 4.63 -12.30
N ASP A 116 2.85 5.04 -12.85
CA ASP A 116 1.66 5.35 -12.07
C ASP A 116 1.24 4.16 -11.21
N PHE A 117 1.12 4.35 -9.90
CA PHE A 117 0.83 3.31 -8.92
C PHE A 117 -0.52 2.64 -9.22
N THR A 118 -1.56 3.45 -9.43
CA THR A 118 -2.91 2.93 -9.69
C THR A 118 -2.98 2.19 -11.01
N SER A 119 -2.45 2.78 -12.08
CA SER A 119 -2.49 2.20 -13.42
C SER A 119 -1.58 0.97 -13.56
N GLY A 120 -0.44 0.94 -12.87
CA GLY A 120 0.46 -0.22 -12.84
C GLY A 120 -0.24 -1.45 -12.23
N PHE A 121 -0.93 -1.28 -11.09
CA PHE A 121 -1.72 -2.36 -10.51
C PHE A 121 -2.96 -2.72 -11.35
N ALA A 122 -3.65 -1.74 -11.93
CA ALA A 122 -4.82 -1.99 -12.79
C ALA A 122 -4.47 -2.80 -14.05
N ALA A 123 -3.28 -2.57 -14.64
CA ALA A 123 -2.80 -3.29 -15.80
C ALA A 123 -2.64 -4.81 -15.57
N LEU A 124 -2.44 -5.24 -14.31
CA LEU A 124 -2.25 -6.65 -13.96
C LEU A 124 -3.44 -7.53 -14.35
N GLU A 125 -4.66 -7.00 -14.33
CA GLU A 125 -5.86 -7.77 -14.72
C GLU A 125 -5.74 -8.31 -16.16
N THR A 126 -5.32 -7.46 -17.09
CA THR A 126 -5.12 -7.86 -18.50
C THR A 126 -3.88 -8.73 -18.69
N LEU A 127 -2.79 -8.41 -17.97
CA LEU A 127 -1.55 -9.19 -18.02
C LEU A 127 -1.72 -10.60 -17.47
N ALA A 128 -2.62 -10.81 -16.51
CA ALA A 128 -2.97 -12.13 -16.01
C ALA A 128 -3.56 -12.98 -17.14
N GLY A 129 -4.43 -12.40 -17.98
CA GLY A 129 -5.10 -13.08 -19.09
C GLY A 129 -4.22 -13.48 -20.26
N GLY A 130 -2.90 -13.20 -20.20
CA GLY A 130 -1.96 -13.52 -21.28
C GLY A 130 -1.86 -12.45 -22.37
N ASP A 131 -2.56 -11.32 -22.22
CA ASP A 131 -2.49 -10.21 -23.17
C ASP A 131 -1.07 -9.63 -23.24
N SER A 132 -0.71 -9.09 -24.41
CA SER A 132 0.60 -8.49 -24.62
C SER A 132 0.71 -7.13 -23.93
N VAL A 133 1.92 -6.82 -23.47
CA VAL A 133 2.27 -5.54 -22.81
C VAL A 133 2.02 -4.33 -23.74
N SER A 134 1.85 -4.54 -25.04
CA SER A 134 1.60 -3.52 -26.06
C SER A 134 0.17 -2.96 -26.07
N GLY A 135 -0.75 -3.49 -25.25
CA GLY A 135 -2.12 -3.00 -25.06
C GLY A 135 -2.32 -2.25 -23.74
N SER A 136 -3.23 -2.72 -22.90
CA SER A 136 -3.51 -2.22 -21.55
C SER A 136 -2.35 -2.38 -20.54
N GLY A 137 -1.32 -3.16 -20.88
CA GLY A 137 -0.04 -3.24 -20.16
C GLY A 137 0.92 -2.09 -20.45
N ALA A 138 0.53 -1.12 -21.29
CA ALA A 138 1.37 -0.01 -21.74
C ALA A 138 2.15 0.73 -20.62
N PRO A 139 1.61 0.93 -19.40
CA PRO A 139 2.39 1.60 -18.34
C PRO A 139 3.64 0.83 -17.89
N LEU A 140 3.66 -0.49 -18.07
CA LEU A 140 4.74 -1.39 -17.63
C LEU A 140 5.67 -1.80 -18.79
N ALA A 141 5.36 -1.39 -20.02
CA ALA A 141 6.12 -1.75 -21.21
C ALA A 141 7.56 -1.19 -21.17
N GLY A 142 8.55 -2.07 -21.27
CA GLY A 142 9.96 -1.69 -21.27
C GLY A 142 10.49 -1.17 -19.94
N ALA A 143 9.73 -1.35 -18.85
CA ALA A 143 10.19 -1.06 -17.51
C ALA A 143 11.31 -2.04 -17.11
N GLU A 144 12.37 -1.53 -16.51
CA GLU A 144 13.50 -2.34 -16.05
C GLU A 144 13.01 -3.43 -15.07
N ASP A 145 13.53 -4.65 -15.23
CA ASP A 145 13.20 -5.84 -14.43
C ASP A 145 11.73 -6.31 -14.51
N PHE A 146 10.90 -5.72 -15.36
CA PHE A 146 9.48 -6.08 -15.45
C PHE A 146 9.23 -7.44 -16.08
N GLU A 147 9.86 -7.78 -17.20
CA GLU A 147 9.64 -9.07 -17.87
C GLU A 147 10.04 -10.25 -16.96
N PRO A 148 11.22 -10.26 -16.30
CA PRO A 148 11.55 -11.29 -15.32
C PRO A 148 10.57 -11.35 -14.14
N TRP A 149 10.07 -10.20 -13.68
CA TRP A 149 9.05 -10.16 -12.63
C TRP A 149 7.72 -10.76 -13.10
N LEU A 150 7.28 -10.43 -14.31
CA LEU A 150 6.02 -10.89 -14.91
C LEU A 150 5.99 -12.42 -15.02
N GLU A 151 7.11 -13.03 -15.43
CA GLU A 151 7.25 -14.49 -15.49
C GLU A 151 7.07 -15.15 -14.12
N LYS A 152 7.76 -14.63 -13.09
CA LYS A 152 7.64 -15.13 -11.71
C LYS A 152 6.23 -14.97 -11.17
N TRP A 153 5.61 -13.82 -11.42
CA TRP A 153 4.25 -13.54 -10.97
C TRP A 153 3.23 -14.47 -11.64
N ARG A 154 3.30 -14.66 -12.97
CA ARG A 154 2.41 -15.61 -13.67
C ARG A 154 2.57 -17.04 -13.17
N ALA A 155 3.82 -17.50 -12.98
CA ALA A 155 4.07 -18.83 -12.40
C ALA A 155 3.48 -18.97 -10.99
N ARG A 156 3.52 -17.90 -10.17
CA ARG A 156 2.90 -17.89 -8.85
C ARG A 156 1.37 -17.97 -8.93
N LEU A 157 0.74 -17.35 -9.93
CA LEU A 157 -0.71 -17.40 -10.12
C LEU A 157 -1.22 -18.78 -10.53
N GLU A 158 -0.43 -19.58 -11.25
CA GLU A 158 -0.80 -20.95 -11.64
C GLU A 158 -1.07 -21.85 -10.41
N ALA A 159 -0.41 -21.57 -9.29
CA ALA A 159 -0.60 -22.27 -8.03
C ALA A 159 -1.73 -21.69 -7.16
N GLU A 160 -2.37 -20.60 -7.59
CA GLU A 160 -3.39 -19.89 -6.80
C GLU A 160 -4.81 -20.35 -7.13
N ASP A 161 -5.27 -20.10 -8.35
CA ASP A 161 -6.67 -20.29 -8.78
C ASP A 161 -6.78 -20.31 -10.31
N SER A 162 -7.99 -20.54 -10.83
CA SER A 162 -8.25 -20.34 -12.27
C SER A 162 -8.03 -18.87 -12.66
N ILE A 163 -7.64 -18.65 -13.91
CA ILE A 163 -7.32 -17.31 -14.38
C ILE A 163 -8.52 -16.35 -14.30
N GLU A 164 -9.73 -16.85 -14.49
CA GLU A 164 -10.98 -16.07 -14.38
C GLU A 164 -11.19 -15.57 -12.94
N VAL A 165 -10.91 -16.42 -11.95
CA VAL A 165 -11.02 -16.06 -10.53
C VAL A 165 -9.95 -15.03 -10.15
N VAL A 166 -8.71 -15.22 -10.63
CA VAL A 166 -7.62 -14.27 -10.40
C VAL A 166 -7.93 -12.90 -11.01
N ARG A 167 -8.43 -12.86 -12.25
CA ARG A 167 -8.80 -11.60 -12.92
C ARG A 167 -9.92 -10.87 -12.19
N GLU A 168 -10.94 -11.59 -11.72
CA GLU A 168 -12.00 -10.96 -10.94
C GLU A 168 -11.47 -10.38 -9.62
N ARG A 169 -10.57 -11.10 -8.93
CA ARG A 169 -9.91 -10.59 -7.71
C ARG A 169 -9.09 -9.33 -7.99
N LEU A 170 -8.33 -9.32 -9.08
CA LEU A 170 -7.55 -8.15 -9.50
C LEU A 170 -8.48 -6.95 -9.77
N ARG A 171 -9.59 -7.16 -10.49
CA ARG A 171 -10.58 -6.12 -10.80
C ARG A 171 -11.23 -5.53 -9.56
N LEU A 172 -11.58 -6.36 -8.57
CA LEU A 172 -12.22 -5.91 -7.34
C LEU A 172 -11.25 -5.21 -6.39
N THR A 173 -9.95 -5.53 -6.46
CA THR A 173 -8.94 -5.01 -5.54
C THR A 173 -8.24 -3.76 -6.07
N ASN A 174 -8.08 -3.65 -7.39
CA ASN A 174 -7.32 -2.58 -8.02
C ASN A 174 -8.27 -1.56 -8.66
N PRO A 175 -8.42 -0.35 -8.06
CA PRO A 175 -9.27 0.67 -8.65
C PRO A 175 -8.68 1.19 -9.96
N VAL A 176 -9.56 1.58 -10.88
CA VAL A 176 -9.18 2.27 -12.13
C VAL A 176 -9.25 3.79 -11.97
N TYR A 177 -10.09 4.27 -11.06
CA TYR A 177 -10.28 5.69 -10.78
C TYR A 177 -9.95 5.99 -9.32
N ILE A 178 -9.18 7.06 -9.13
CA ILE A 178 -8.84 7.65 -7.83
C ILE A 178 -9.01 9.18 -7.93
N PRO A 179 -9.27 9.89 -6.82
CA PRO A 179 -9.39 11.35 -6.85
C PRO A 179 -7.99 11.98 -6.99
N ARG A 180 -7.46 11.97 -8.21
CA ARG A 180 -6.14 12.55 -8.54
C ARG A 180 -6.16 14.05 -8.27
N ASN A 181 -5.07 14.58 -7.73
CA ASN A 181 -5.01 15.97 -7.28
C ASN A 181 -5.37 16.98 -8.38
N HIS A 182 -4.93 16.76 -9.63
CA HIS A 182 -5.24 17.66 -10.73
C HIS A 182 -6.73 17.65 -11.11
N LEU A 183 -7.41 16.50 -11.00
CA LEU A 183 -8.86 16.40 -11.26
C LEU A 183 -9.68 17.02 -10.12
N VAL A 184 -9.22 16.86 -8.88
CA VAL A 184 -9.83 17.51 -7.71
C VAL A 184 -9.68 19.03 -7.83
N GLU A 185 -8.49 19.52 -8.17
CA GLU A 185 -8.22 20.94 -8.40
C GLU A 185 -9.06 21.51 -9.54
N GLU A 186 -9.20 20.79 -10.65
CA GLU A 186 -10.07 21.16 -11.77
C GLU A 186 -11.52 21.32 -11.30
N ALA A 187 -12.06 20.33 -10.60
CA ALA A 187 -13.41 20.39 -10.05
C ALA A 187 -13.61 21.55 -9.06
N ILE A 188 -12.59 21.89 -8.26
CA ILE A 188 -12.62 23.05 -7.35
C ILE A 188 -12.64 24.37 -8.13
N ARG A 189 -11.89 24.48 -9.23
CA ARG A 189 -11.87 25.70 -10.07
C ARG A 189 -13.18 25.94 -10.82
N GLU A 190 -13.93 24.87 -11.09
CA GLU A 190 -15.22 24.94 -11.78
C GLU A 190 -16.43 25.19 -10.85
N ALA A 191 -16.24 25.11 -9.53
CA ALA A 191 -17.29 25.29 -8.51
C ALA A 191 -17.55 26.77 -8.15
#